data_AF-A0A645D3B1-F1
#
_entry.id   AF-A0A645D3B1-F1
#
_cell.length_a   1.000
_cell.length_b   1.000
_cell.length_c   1.000
_cell.angle_alpha   90.00
_cell.angle_beta   90.00
_cell.angle_gamma   90.00
#
_symmetry.space_group_name_H-M   'P 1'
#
loop_
_entity.id
_entity.type
_entity.pdbx_description
1 polymer ?
#
loop_
_entity_poly.entity_id
_entity_poly.type
_entity_poly.pdbx_seq_one_letter_code
_entity_poly.pdbx_strand_id
1 'polypeptide(L)'
;MMNPLEINMHQKMVQNKEKTSARGAVDTNLSFSGMAMDMEVWVDTDMSGDKPKLIEIIKMPPLIMNSMYPEDNTKEYLVYDFYKIMGETQEQINVNEVFKFSKEMQSQIAKFIKDSQEKFNPGFEIAKYKEKRTVDGKELSIYEVKLDDAAFKNLVRYTVNYAIDSKDTIEFIEQYINLVSKIVDTNAKQEPQLNQEKVNLESDELKKELPSLKEKFNSFMDTFKDVKIIGDKGIVLEYGINSDGYIAHEAGSIPLEVNIKAIGKAMGEEEPASKGILKLDMSFSTKVYNINAPMQIDMPVVNESNSIDITDIMNKSMNTNTEVNMNTDMN
;
A
#
# COMPACT_ATOMS: atom_id res chain seq x y z
N MET A 1 -5.56 28.13 -5.55
CA MET A 1 -5.24 27.09 -6.56
C MET A 1 -4.14 26.26 -5.95
N MET A 2 -4.36 24.97 -5.71
CA MET A 2 -3.33 24.09 -5.16
C MET A 2 -2.40 23.69 -6.31
N ASN A 3 -1.08 23.74 -6.11
CA ASN A 3 -0.14 23.38 -7.16
C ASN A 3 -0.28 21.88 -7.47
N PRO A 4 -0.24 21.46 -8.75
CA PRO A 4 -0.29 20.05 -9.08
C PRO A 4 0.94 19.37 -8.49
N LEU A 5 0.71 18.25 -7.80
CA LEU A 5 1.75 17.30 -7.46
C LEU A 5 1.91 16.37 -8.65
N GLU A 6 3.10 16.34 -9.24
CA GLU A 6 3.42 15.41 -10.31
C GLU A 6 4.43 14.38 -9.79
N ILE A 7 4.12 13.11 -10.01
CA ILE A 7 4.96 11.97 -9.63
C ILE A 7 5.19 11.15 -10.89
N ASN A 8 6.44 11.03 -11.31
CA ASN A 8 6.85 10.09 -12.34
C ASN A 8 7.69 9.00 -11.67
N MET A 9 7.33 7.74 -11.89
CA MET A 9 8.04 6.60 -11.31
C MET A 9 8.45 5.64 -12.42
N HIS A 10 9.72 5.24 -12.39
CA HIS A 10 10.25 4.19 -13.24
C HIS A 10 10.76 3.04 -12.38
N GLN A 11 10.04 1.92 -12.41
CA GLN A 11 10.37 0.73 -11.63
C GLN A 11 10.92 -0.39 -12.52
N LYS A 12 11.94 -1.08 -12.02
CA LYS A 12 12.48 -2.33 -12.54
C LYS A 12 12.42 -3.37 -11.43
N MET A 13 12.02 -4.60 -11.76
CA MET A 13 12.04 -5.72 -10.83
C MET A 13 12.47 -7.01 -11.53
N VAL A 14 13.36 -7.75 -10.89
CA VAL A 14 13.75 -9.11 -11.28
C VAL A 14 13.44 -10.04 -10.12
N GLN A 15 12.80 -11.17 -10.38
CA GLN A 15 12.43 -12.14 -9.36
C GLN A 15 12.73 -13.56 -9.84
N ASN A 16 13.15 -14.46 -8.94
CA ASN A 16 13.29 -15.88 -9.26
C ASN A 16 11.93 -16.57 -9.43
N LYS A 17 11.93 -17.76 -10.04
CA LYS A 17 10.68 -18.51 -10.32
C LYS A 17 9.94 -18.89 -9.04
N GLU A 18 10.69 -19.18 -7.98
CA GLU A 18 10.17 -19.57 -6.68
C GLU A 18 9.62 -18.39 -5.88
N LYS A 19 9.81 -17.15 -6.36
CA LYS A 19 9.39 -15.89 -5.73
C LYS A 19 9.96 -15.68 -4.32
N THR A 20 11.13 -16.24 -4.06
CA THR A 20 11.85 -16.14 -2.79
C THR A 20 13.00 -15.14 -2.83
N SER A 21 13.46 -14.73 -4.01
CA SER A 21 14.48 -13.68 -4.18
C SER A 21 14.05 -12.69 -5.25
N ALA A 22 14.25 -11.41 -4.97
CA ALA A 22 13.94 -10.31 -5.86
C ALA A 22 14.93 -9.16 -5.70
N ARG A 23 15.21 -8.48 -6.82
CA ARG A 23 15.84 -7.16 -6.83
C ARG A 23 14.89 -6.16 -7.44
N GLY A 24 14.83 -4.98 -6.85
CA GLY A 24 14.04 -3.85 -7.32
C GLY A 24 14.90 -2.60 -7.43
N ALA A 25 14.59 -1.77 -8.42
CA ALA A 25 15.07 -0.39 -8.48
C ALA A 25 13.91 0.51 -8.87
N VAL A 26 13.78 1.65 -8.21
CA VAL A 26 12.75 2.66 -8.47
C VAL A 26 13.44 4.01 -8.59
N ASP A 27 13.24 4.67 -9.71
CA ASP A 27 13.58 6.09 -9.89
C ASP A 27 12.27 6.89 -9.81
N THR A 28 12.20 7.84 -8.87
CA THR A 28 11.03 8.66 -8.62
C THR A 28 11.38 10.12 -8.84
N ASN A 29 10.75 10.75 -9.84
CA ASN A 29 10.79 12.19 -10.04
C ASN A 29 9.54 12.82 -9.44
N LEU A 30 9.73 13.57 -8.35
CA LEU A 30 8.68 14.29 -7.65
C LEU A 30 8.80 15.79 -7.96
N SER A 31 7.77 16.39 -8.54
CA SER A 31 7.69 17.84 -8.74
C SER A 31 6.62 18.42 -7.82
N PHE A 32 7.04 19.25 -6.86
CA PHE A 32 6.13 20.00 -6.01
C PHE A 32 6.39 21.50 -6.17
N SER A 33 5.39 22.24 -6.63
CA SER A 33 5.51 23.69 -6.83
C SER A 33 6.70 24.12 -7.70
N GLY A 34 7.08 23.26 -8.67
CA GLY A 34 8.22 23.49 -9.56
C GLY A 34 9.59 23.09 -8.99
N MET A 35 9.65 22.57 -7.77
CA MET A 35 10.87 22.00 -7.19
C MET A 35 10.92 20.49 -7.45
N ALA A 36 12.00 20.03 -8.10
CA ALA A 36 12.29 18.61 -8.28
C ALA A 36 12.88 18.03 -6.98
N MET A 37 12.33 16.91 -6.54
CA MET A 37 12.76 16.16 -5.35
C MET A 37 12.93 14.70 -5.74
N ASP A 38 13.92 14.44 -6.59
CA ASP A 38 14.17 13.11 -7.13
C ASP A 38 14.71 12.15 -6.06
N MET A 39 14.22 10.92 -6.08
CA MET A 39 14.58 9.86 -5.14
C MET A 39 14.81 8.55 -5.90
N GLU A 40 15.88 7.85 -5.56
CA GLU A 40 16.16 6.52 -6.11
C GLU A 40 16.15 5.50 -4.98
N VAL A 41 15.50 4.36 -5.18
CA VAL A 41 15.39 3.28 -4.20
C VAL A 41 15.83 1.98 -4.85
N TRP A 42 16.65 1.21 -4.15
CA TRP A 42 17.00 -0.16 -4.51
C TRP A 42 16.65 -1.10 -3.39
N VAL A 43 16.09 -2.25 -3.75
CA VAL A 43 15.74 -3.32 -2.81
C VAL A 43 16.42 -4.60 -3.26
N ASP A 44 17.07 -5.29 -2.35
CA ASP A 44 17.64 -6.63 -2.56
C ASP A 44 17.13 -7.58 -1.48
N THR A 45 16.29 -8.51 -1.92
CA THR A 45 15.60 -9.48 -1.09
C THR A 45 16.04 -10.87 -1.50
N ASP A 46 16.51 -11.67 -0.55
CA ASP A 46 16.78 -13.09 -0.76
C ASP A 46 16.37 -13.89 0.47
N MET A 47 15.30 -14.67 0.31
CA MET A 47 14.71 -15.52 1.34
C MET A 47 14.93 -17.00 1.04
N SER A 48 15.84 -17.34 0.12
CA SER A 48 16.03 -18.71 -0.35
C SER A 48 16.95 -19.58 0.53
N GLY A 49 17.77 -18.96 1.40
CA GLY A 49 18.72 -19.64 2.28
C GLY A 49 18.51 -19.40 3.78
N ASP A 50 19.36 -20.02 4.60
CA ASP A 50 19.28 -19.98 6.07
C ASP A 50 19.56 -18.59 6.67
N LYS A 51 20.24 -17.72 5.91
CA LYS A 51 20.50 -16.32 6.25
C LYS A 51 19.77 -15.44 5.23
N PRO A 52 18.53 -15.09 5.53
CA PRO A 52 17.76 -14.32 4.59
C PRO A 52 18.25 -12.86 4.59
N LYS A 53 17.97 -12.15 3.49
CA LYS A 53 18.50 -10.82 3.18
C LYS A 53 17.35 -9.92 2.80
N LEU A 54 17.33 -8.72 3.39
CA LEU A 54 16.40 -7.65 3.05
C LEU A 54 17.15 -6.34 3.27
N ILE A 55 17.70 -5.81 2.18
CA ILE A 55 18.42 -4.54 2.17
C ILE A 55 17.64 -3.56 1.30
N GLU A 56 17.40 -2.38 1.83
CA GLU A 56 16.90 -1.23 1.07
C GLU A 56 17.95 -0.11 1.10
N ILE A 57 18.28 0.41 -0.08
CA ILE A 57 19.20 1.53 -0.25
C ILE A 57 18.40 2.68 -0.86
N ILE A 58 18.41 3.82 -0.20
CA ILE A 58 17.63 5.00 -0.61
C ILE A 58 18.60 6.14 -0.86
N LYS A 59 18.57 6.71 -2.06
CA LYS A 59 19.22 7.98 -2.36
C LYS A 59 18.19 9.09 -2.21
N MET A 60 18.35 9.88 -1.16
CA MET A 60 17.44 10.99 -0.86
C MET A 60 17.82 12.24 -1.66
N PRO A 61 16.86 13.15 -1.92
CA PRO A 61 17.17 14.48 -2.42
C PRO A 61 18.21 15.17 -1.51
N PRO A 62 19.25 15.83 -2.05
CA PRO A 62 20.29 16.47 -1.24
C PRO A 62 19.75 17.47 -0.20
N LEU A 63 18.64 18.14 -0.51
CA LEU A 63 17.98 19.06 0.43
C LEU A 63 17.50 18.34 1.71
N ILE A 64 16.89 17.16 1.56
CA ILE A 64 16.41 16.37 2.69
C ILE A 64 17.61 15.76 3.42
N MET A 65 18.58 15.23 2.68
CA MET A 65 19.76 14.60 3.26
C MET A 65 20.58 15.57 4.11
N ASN A 66 20.85 16.78 3.60
CA ASN A 66 21.54 17.84 4.34
C ASN A 66 20.74 18.32 5.56
N SER A 67 19.41 18.25 5.52
CA SER A 67 18.58 18.58 6.69
C SER A 67 18.64 17.50 7.77
N MET A 68 18.74 16.23 7.37
CA MET A 68 18.83 15.09 8.31
C MET A 68 20.23 14.92 8.88
N TYR A 69 21.26 15.20 8.08
CA TYR A 69 22.65 14.98 8.45
C TYR A 69 23.53 16.19 8.07
N PRO A 70 23.35 17.36 8.71
CA PRO A 70 24.04 18.59 8.36
C PRO A 70 25.56 18.56 8.61
N GLU A 71 26.03 17.62 9.43
CA GLU A 71 27.44 17.50 9.82
C GLU A 71 28.32 16.90 8.70
N ASP A 72 27.72 16.15 7.76
CA ASP A 72 28.45 15.48 6.68
C ASP A 72 27.62 15.45 5.39
N ASN A 73 28.01 16.31 4.45
CA ASN A 73 27.35 16.46 3.16
C ASN A 73 27.83 15.45 2.10
N THR A 74 28.77 14.55 2.43
CA THR A 74 29.20 13.48 1.51
C THR A 74 28.27 12.26 1.57
N LYS A 75 27.32 12.26 2.50
CA LYS A 75 26.31 11.22 2.65
C LYS A 75 25.23 11.39 1.59
N GLU A 76 25.11 10.39 0.73
CA GLU A 76 24.14 10.36 -0.37
C GLU A 76 23.06 9.30 -0.16
N TYR A 77 23.41 8.22 0.55
CA TYR A 77 22.55 7.04 0.69
C TYR A 77 22.14 6.80 2.14
N LEU A 78 20.90 6.36 2.33
CA LEU A 78 20.43 5.69 3.54
C LEU A 78 20.40 4.18 3.27
N VAL A 79 20.92 3.39 4.20
CA VAL A 79 20.93 1.94 4.10
C VAL A 79 20.09 1.37 5.24
N TYR A 80 19.06 0.63 4.87
CA TYR A 80 18.20 -0.14 5.75
C TYR A 80 18.55 -1.62 5.61
N ASP A 81 19.29 -2.16 6.58
CA ASP A 81 19.46 -3.61 6.75
C ASP A 81 18.48 -4.09 7.81
N PHE A 82 17.38 -4.69 7.38
CA PHE A 82 16.33 -5.12 8.29
C PHE A 82 16.80 -6.17 9.30
N TYR A 83 17.80 -7.00 8.97
CA TYR A 83 18.32 -7.98 9.92
C TYR A 83 19.17 -7.34 11.00
N LYS A 84 19.98 -6.34 10.62
CA LYS A 84 20.75 -5.56 11.58
C LYS A 84 19.82 -4.83 12.54
N ILE A 85 18.79 -4.16 12.02
CA ILE A 85 17.77 -3.46 12.82
C ILE A 85 17.07 -4.44 13.78
N MET A 86 16.56 -5.56 13.29
CA MET A 86 15.88 -6.55 14.14
C MET A 86 16.79 -7.20 15.18
N GLY A 87 18.08 -7.36 14.89
CA GLY A 87 19.06 -7.88 15.85
C GLY A 87 19.38 -6.91 17.00
N GLU A 88 19.19 -5.61 16.78
CA GLU A 88 19.47 -4.55 17.76
C GLU A 88 18.23 -4.16 18.59
N THR A 89 17.02 -4.28 18.03
CA THR A 89 15.77 -4.07 18.77
C THR A 89 15.46 -5.26 19.67
N GLN A 90 15.22 -5.03 20.97
CA GLN A 90 14.78 -6.08 21.92
C GLN A 90 13.38 -6.66 21.62
N GLU A 91 12.69 -6.15 20.59
CA GLU A 91 11.42 -6.69 20.12
C GLU A 91 11.65 -7.97 19.30
N GLN A 92 11.15 -9.09 19.82
CA GLN A 92 11.32 -10.41 19.22
C GLN A 92 10.36 -10.61 18.03
N ILE A 93 10.61 -9.91 16.92
CA ILE A 93 9.94 -10.24 15.66
C ILE A 93 10.41 -11.64 15.25
N ASN A 94 9.48 -12.59 15.15
CA ASN A 94 9.80 -13.92 14.68
C ASN A 94 9.98 -13.91 13.16
N VAL A 95 11.21 -13.65 12.74
CA VAL A 95 11.62 -13.53 11.34
C VAL A 95 11.20 -14.76 10.50
N ASN A 96 11.23 -15.96 11.09
CA ASN A 96 10.77 -17.18 10.42
C ASN A 96 9.26 -17.18 10.15
N GLU A 97 8.44 -16.67 11.09
CA GLU A 97 7.00 -16.51 10.87
C GLU A 97 6.70 -15.41 9.84
N VAL A 98 7.51 -14.34 9.77
CA VAL A 98 7.40 -13.33 8.69
C VAL A 98 7.64 -13.95 7.31
N PHE A 99 8.61 -14.86 7.17
CA PHE A 99 8.82 -15.57 5.88
C PHE A 99 7.68 -16.51 5.54
N LYS A 100 7.26 -17.30 6.53
CA LYS A 100 6.14 -18.23 6.37
C LYS A 100 4.88 -17.46 5.94
N PHE A 101 4.59 -16.34 6.59
CA PHE A 101 3.53 -15.43 6.21
C PHE A 101 3.62 -14.96 4.76
N SER A 102 4.77 -14.42 4.36
CA SER A 102 4.96 -13.91 2.98
C SER A 102 4.66 -15.00 1.94
N LYS A 103 5.13 -16.23 2.16
CA LYS A 103 4.91 -17.36 1.25
C LYS A 103 3.46 -17.86 1.26
N GLU A 104 2.86 -18.01 2.44
CA GLU A 104 1.49 -18.49 2.59
C GLU A 104 0.48 -17.50 2.00
N MET A 105 0.64 -16.20 2.28
CA MET A 105 -0.25 -15.14 1.80
C MET A 105 -0.33 -15.04 0.29
N GLN A 106 0.79 -15.23 -0.43
CA GLN A 106 0.76 -15.21 -1.90
C GLN A 106 -0.21 -16.25 -2.47
N SER A 107 -0.17 -17.47 -1.94
CA SER A 107 -1.08 -18.54 -2.36
C SER A 107 -2.54 -18.25 -1.98
N GLN A 108 -2.75 -17.70 -0.79
CA GLN A 108 -4.07 -17.36 -0.26
C GLN A 108 -4.73 -16.23 -1.06
N ILE A 109 -3.98 -15.18 -1.40
CA ILE A 109 -4.46 -14.08 -2.25
C ILE A 109 -4.82 -14.60 -3.64
N ALA A 110 -3.97 -15.44 -4.25
CA ALA A 110 -4.26 -16.01 -5.57
C ALA A 110 -5.53 -16.87 -5.56
N LYS A 111 -5.71 -17.68 -4.52
CA LYS A 111 -6.93 -18.47 -4.31
C LYS A 111 -8.14 -17.56 -4.10
N PHE A 112 -8.04 -16.56 -3.21
CA PHE A 112 -9.12 -15.62 -2.90
C PHE A 112 -9.59 -14.86 -4.13
N ILE A 113 -8.68 -14.37 -4.98
CA ILE A 113 -9.01 -13.68 -6.24
C ILE A 113 -9.76 -14.63 -7.17
N LYS A 114 -9.26 -15.86 -7.34
CA LYS A 114 -9.88 -16.86 -8.21
C LYS A 114 -11.29 -17.23 -7.74
N ASP A 115 -11.45 -17.52 -6.45
CA ASP A 115 -12.73 -17.93 -5.86
C ASP A 115 -13.74 -16.75 -5.87
N SER A 116 -13.26 -15.52 -5.68
CA SER A 116 -14.09 -14.32 -5.73
C SER A 116 -14.55 -13.96 -7.14
N GLN A 117 -13.73 -14.23 -8.18
CA GLN A 117 -14.08 -13.92 -9.57
C GLN A 117 -15.40 -14.57 -10.00
N GLU A 118 -15.69 -15.78 -9.56
CA GLU A 118 -16.90 -16.51 -9.95
C GLU A 118 -18.17 -16.00 -9.26
N LYS A 119 -18.01 -15.36 -8.08
CA LYS A 119 -19.13 -15.01 -7.19
C LYS A 119 -19.40 -13.50 -7.13
N PHE A 120 -18.41 -12.68 -7.48
CA PHE A 120 -18.53 -11.23 -7.47
C PHE A 120 -19.28 -10.73 -8.70
N ASN A 121 -20.54 -10.34 -8.52
CA ASN A 121 -21.41 -9.84 -9.56
C ASN A 121 -22.27 -8.68 -9.04
N PRO A 122 -21.85 -7.41 -9.24
CA PRO A 122 -22.59 -6.26 -8.76
C PRO A 122 -23.90 -5.99 -9.53
N GLY A 123 -24.30 -6.87 -10.45
CA GLY A 123 -25.53 -6.76 -11.23
C GLY A 123 -25.41 -5.82 -12.44
N PHE A 124 -24.22 -5.32 -12.73
CA PHE A 124 -23.91 -4.53 -13.92
C PHE A 124 -22.50 -4.82 -14.42
N GLU A 125 -22.25 -4.53 -15.69
CA GLU A 125 -20.95 -4.69 -16.33
C GLU A 125 -19.99 -3.58 -15.87
N ILE A 126 -18.95 -3.95 -15.11
CA ILE A 126 -17.96 -3.01 -14.58
C ILE A 126 -17.00 -2.54 -15.67
N ALA A 127 -16.49 -3.46 -16.48
CA ALA A 127 -15.49 -3.20 -17.51
C ALA A 127 -16.02 -3.63 -18.88
N LYS A 128 -15.88 -2.75 -19.88
CA LYS A 128 -16.35 -2.97 -21.25
C LYS A 128 -15.18 -3.00 -22.21
N TYR A 129 -15.16 -3.96 -23.12
CA TYR A 129 -14.24 -3.91 -24.26
C TYR A 129 -14.53 -2.66 -25.10
N LYS A 130 -13.47 -1.94 -25.46
CA LYS A 130 -13.54 -0.73 -26.29
C LYS A 130 -13.04 -1.00 -27.69
N GLU A 131 -11.78 -1.36 -27.79
CA GLU A 131 -11.07 -1.43 -29.07
C GLU A 131 -9.77 -2.22 -28.92
N LYS A 132 -9.13 -2.47 -30.07
CA LYS A 132 -7.71 -2.79 -30.12
C LYS A 132 -6.93 -1.50 -30.37
N ARG A 133 -5.89 -1.26 -29.60
CA ARG A 133 -5.03 -0.07 -29.75
C ARG A 133 -3.57 -0.51 -29.77
N THR A 134 -2.79 0.06 -30.68
CA THR A 134 -1.34 -0.08 -30.64
C THR A 134 -0.77 0.92 -29.65
N VAL A 135 -0.13 0.43 -28.59
CA VAL A 135 0.58 1.23 -27.60
C VAL A 135 2.05 0.78 -27.62
N ASP A 136 2.96 1.71 -27.88
CA ASP A 136 4.41 1.47 -27.95
C ASP A 136 4.79 0.26 -28.84
N GLY A 137 4.14 0.16 -30.01
CA GLY A 137 4.40 -0.88 -31.01
C GLY A 137 3.80 -2.25 -30.70
N LYS A 138 3.06 -2.40 -29.59
CA LYS A 138 2.32 -3.62 -29.23
C LYS A 138 0.83 -3.40 -29.37
N GLU A 139 0.15 -4.36 -30.00
CA GLU A 139 -1.31 -4.37 -30.04
C GLU A 139 -1.86 -4.81 -28.67
N LEU A 140 -2.74 -4.00 -28.09
CA LEU A 140 -3.42 -4.26 -26.82
C LEU A 140 -4.94 -4.30 -27.04
N SER A 141 -5.61 -5.19 -26.31
CA SER A 141 -7.07 -5.17 -26.15
C SER A 141 -7.43 -4.21 -25.03
N ILE A 142 -8.15 -3.14 -25.34
CA ILE A 142 -8.49 -2.06 -24.42
C ILE A 142 -9.85 -2.31 -23.78
N TYR A 143 -9.91 -2.26 -22.45
CA TYR A 143 -11.12 -2.32 -21.64
C TYR A 143 -11.27 -1.02 -20.85
N GLU A 144 -12.49 -0.52 -20.71
CA GLU A 144 -12.80 0.69 -19.94
C GLU A 144 -13.76 0.37 -18.80
N VAL A 145 -13.45 0.90 -17.62
CA VAL A 145 -14.38 1.05 -16.50
C VAL A 145 -14.84 2.50 -16.48
N LYS A 146 -16.16 2.70 -16.46
CA LYS A 146 -16.76 4.04 -16.35
C LYS A 146 -17.85 4.04 -15.29
N LEU A 147 -17.62 4.80 -14.21
CA LEU A 147 -18.53 4.89 -13.08
C LEU A 147 -18.89 6.36 -12.84
N ASP A 148 -20.17 6.69 -12.94
CA ASP A 148 -20.67 7.93 -12.35
C ASP A 148 -20.77 7.80 -10.82
N ASP A 149 -21.19 8.88 -10.14
CA ASP A 149 -21.33 8.91 -8.69
C ASP A 149 -22.28 7.84 -8.15
N ALA A 150 -23.39 7.58 -8.85
CA ALA A 150 -24.37 6.58 -8.43
C ALA A 150 -23.86 5.15 -8.63
N ALA A 151 -23.26 4.86 -9.78
CA ALA A 151 -22.65 3.58 -10.09
C ALA A 151 -21.48 3.27 -9.14
N PHE A 152 -20.65 4.27 -8.82
CA PHE A 152 -19.59 4.14 -7.83
C PHE A 152 -20.13 3.78 -6.45
N LYS A 153 -21.14 4.50 -5.95
CA LYS A 153 -21.77 4.20 -4.64
C LYS A 153 -22.43 2.82 -4.62
N ASN A 154 -23.07 2.42 -5.72
CA ASN A 154 -23.64 1.08 -5.84
C ASN A 154 -22.56 0.00 -5.81
N LEU A 155 -21.43 0.23 -6.49
CA LEU A 155 -20.29 -0.69 -6.46
C LEU A 155 -19.72 -0.80 -5.05
N VAL A 156 -19.49 0.33 -4.36
CA VAL A 156 -19.00 0.36 -2.97
C VAL A 156 -19.96 -0.37 -2.04
N ARG A 157 -21.27 -0.09 -2.14
CA ARG A 157 -22.30 -0.76 -1.34
C ARG A 157 -22.29 -2.26 -1.58
N TYR A 158 -22.23 -2.68 -2.85
CA TYR A 158 -22.19 -4.08 -3.22
C TYR A 158 -20.95 -4.77 -2.69
N THR A 159 -19.76 -4.19 -2.90
CA THR A 159 -18.48 -4.79 -2.49
C THR A 159 -18.41 -5.00 -0.98
N VAL A 160 -18.84 -4.03 -0.18
CA VAL A 160 -18.85 -4.17 1.29
C VAL A 160 -19.87 -5.21 1.74
N ASN A 161 -21.09 -5.20 1.18
CA ASN A 161 -22.08 -6.22 1.51
C ASN A 161 -21.62 -7.63 1.09
N TYR A 162 -21.01 -7.77 -0.10
CA TYR A 162 -20.41 -9.02 -0.56
C TYR A 162 -19.32 -9.50 0.39
N ALA A 163 -18.41 -8.61 0.82
CA ALA A 163 -17.34 -8.97 1.74
C ALA A 163 -17.87 -9.45 3.11
N ILE A 164 -18.93 -8.81 3.62
CA ILE A 164 -19.56 -9.20 4.89
C ILE A 164 -20.33 -10.53 4.76
N ASP A 165 -21.02 -10.74 3.64
CA ASP A 165 -21.86 -11.94 3.44
C ASP A 165 -21.06 -13.17 2.96
N SER A 166 -19.87 -12.95 2.41
CA SER A 166 -19.04 -14.00 1.82
C SER A 166 -18.22 -14.72 2.88
N LYS A 167 -18.57 -15.99 3.13
CA LYS A 167 -17.78 -16.87 4.00
C LYS A 167 -16.30 -16.91 3.60
N ASP A 168 -16.01 -17.00 2.30
CA ASP A 168 -14.65 -17.03 1.79
C ASP A 168 -13.89 -15.73 2.12
N THR A 169 -14.58 -14.58 2.10
CA THR A 169 -13.97 -13.29 2.46
C THR A 169 -13.72 -13.20 3.96
N ILE A 170 -14.69 -13.64 4.78
CA ILE A 170 -14.50 -13.69 6.23
C ILE A 170 -13.36 -14.64 6.58
N GLU A 171 -13.32 -15.86 6.03
CA GLU A 171 -12.23 -16.82 6.23
C GLU A 171 -10.87 -16.25 5.84
N PHE A 172 -10.79 -15.50 4.74
CA PHE A 172 -9.56 -14.82 4.33
C PHE A 172 -9.12 -13.76 5.37
N ILE A 173 -10.04 -12.95 5.89
CA ILE A 173 -9.75 -11.97 6.94
C ILE A 173 -9.28 -12.66 8.22
N GLU A 174 -9.94 -13.74 8.64
CA GLU A 174 -9.54 -14.51 9.83
C GLU A 174 -8.15 -15.11 9.67
N GLN A 175 -7.84 -15.65 8.49
CA GLN A 175 -6.51 -16.17 8.17
C GLN A 175 -5.46 -15.07 8.25
N TYR A 176 -5.74 -13.89 7.70
CA TYR A 176 -4.84 -12.74 7.79
C TYR A 176 -4.60 -12.29 9.24
N ILE A 177 -5.65 -12.14 10.06
CA ILE A 177 -5.52 -11.78 11.48
C ILE A 177 -4.69 -12.84 12.22
N ASN A 178 -4.98 -14.12 12.02
CA ASN A 178 -4.24 -15.24 12.61
C ASN A 178 -2.76 -15.30 12.18
N LEU A 179 -2.46 -14.81 10.98
CA LEU A 179 -1.10 -14.75 10.49
C LEU A 179 -0.34 -13.56 11.06
N VAL A 180 -0.96 -12.38 11.12
CA VAL A 180 -0.36 -11.19 11.71
C VAL A 180 -0.10 -11.38 13.21
N SER A 181 -1.02 -12.02 13.94
CA SER A 181 -0.83 -12.31 15.37
C SER A 181 0.37 -13.22 15.67
N LYS A 182 0.73 -14.11 14.73
CA LYS A 182 1.94 -14.96 14.84
C LYS A 182 3.23 -14.18 14.62
N ILE A 183 3.18 -13.10 13.84
CA ILE A 183 4.32 -12.21 13.62
C ILE A 183 4.53 -11.31 14.84
N VAL A 184 3.43 -10.75 15.34
CA VAL A 184 3.40 -9.81 16.47
C VAL A 184 3.22 -10.60 17.77
N ASP A 185 4.19 -11.44 18.13
CA ASP A 185 4.22 -12.08 19.45
C ASP A 185 4.88 -11.13 20.46
N THR A 186 4.14 -10.10 20.88
CA THR A 186 4.64 -9.03 21.76
C THR A 186 4.84 -9.45 23.22
N ASN A 187 4.75 -10.74 23.57
CA ASN A 187 4.98 -11.19 24.94
C ASN A 187 5.65 -12.57 24.99
N ALA A 188 6.97 -12.62 24.87
CA ALA A 188 7.80 -13.79 25.20
C ALA A 188 7.69 -14.31 26.66
N LYS A 189 6.74 -13.77 27.46
CA LYS A 189 6.45 -14.15 28.85
C LYS A 189 5.04 -14.74 29.05
N GLN A 190 4.18 -14.79 28.03
CA GLN A 190 2.88 -15.47 28.13
C GLN A 190 2.82 -16.63 27.13
N GLU A 191 2.20 -17.73 27.57
CA GLU A 191 2.17 -18.97 26.79
C GLU A 191 1.45 -18.77 25.43
N PRO A 192 2.00 -19.30 24.31
CA PRO A 192 1.46 -19.14 22.96
C PRO A 192 -0.03 -19.51 22.79
N GLN A 193 -0.56 -20.38 23.66
CA GLN A 193 -1.95 -20.84 23.64
C GLN A 193 -2.94 -19.74 24.06
N LEU A 194 -2.56 -18.87 24.99
CA LEU A 194 -3.41 -17.75 25.46
C LEU A 194 -3.61 -16.67 24.39
N ASN A 195 -2.65 -16.48 23.49
CA ASN A 195 -2.77 -15.52 22.38
C ASN A 195 -3.67 -16.06 21.26
N GLN A 196 -3.62 -17.36 20.96
CA GLN A 196 -4.51 -17.97 19.96
C GLN A 196 -5.97 -18.02 20.42
N GLU A 197 -6.23 -18.32 21.71
CA GLU A 197 -7.59 -18.28 22.24
C GLU A 197 -8.19 -16.86 22.21
N LYS A 198 -7.40 -15.83 22.52
CA LYS A 198 -7.84 -14.42 22.42
C LYS A 198 -8.17 -14.03 20.98
N VAL A 199 -7.32 -14.39 20.02
CA VAL A 199 -7.58 -14.11 18.59
C VAL A 199 -8.85 -14.83 18.12
N ASN A 200 -9.07 -16.08 18.53
CA ASN A 200 -10.30 -16.80 18.20
C ASN A 200 -11.54 -16.14 18.81
N LEU A 201 -11.46 -15.68 20.06
CA LEU A 201 -12.55 -14.94 20.72
C LEU A 201 -12.85 -13.61 20.01
N GLU A 202 -11.83 -12.84 19.65
CA GLU A 202 -11.99 -11.59 18.88
C GLU A 202 -12.59 -11.86 17.49
N SER A 203 -12.23 -12.97 16.85
CA SER A 203 -12.79 -13.40 15.56
C SER A 203 -14.28 -13.78 15.66
N ASP A 204 -14.65 -14.49 16.73
CA ASP A 204 -16.05 -14.85 17.01
C ASP A 204 -16.89 -13.63 17.39
N GLU A 205 -16.31 -12.65 18.10
CA GLU A 205 -16.94 -11.37 18.36
C GLU A 205 -17.15 -10.56 17.09
N LEU A 206 -16.13 -10.45 16.23
CA LEU A 206 -16.23 -9.82 14.91
C LEU A 206 -17.40 -10.41 14.11
N LYS A 207 -17.50 -11.74 14.03
CA LYS A 207 -18.59 -12.44 13.35
C LYS A 207 -19.98 -12.08 13.90
N LYS A 208 -20.11 -11.88 15.21
CA LYS A 208 -21.38 -11.46 15.84
C LYS A 208 -21.72 -10.01 15.52
N GLU A 209 -20.72 -9.16 15.33
CA GLU A 209 -20.92 -7.74 15.01
C GLU A 209 -21.16 -7.48 13.52
N LEU A 210 -20.75 -8.39 12.62
CA LEU A 210 -20.92 -8.25 11.17
C LEU A 210 -22.34 -7.83 10.72
N PRO A 211 -23.45 -8.40 11.26
CA PRO A 211 -24.79 -7.94 10.91
C PRO A 211 -25.03 -6.48 11.28
N SER A 212 -24.61 -6.06 12.48
CA SER A 212 -24.76 -4.67 12.93
C SER A 212 -23.88 -3.72 12.12
N LEU A 213 -22.65 -4.13 11.79
CA LEU A 213 -21.75 -3.39 10.91
C LEU A 213 -22.38 -3.17 9.53
N LYS A 214 -22.97 -4.22 8.96
CA LYS A 214 -23.68 -4.17 7.68
C LYS A 214 -24.85 -3.20 7.70
N GLU A 215 -25.67 -3.24 8.75
CA GLU A 215 -26.81 -2.32 8.92
C GLU A 215 -26.33 -0.87 9.03
N LYS A 216 -25.34 -0.59 9.87
CA LYS A 216 -24.75 0.75 10.04
C LYS A 216 -24.16 1.25 8.72
N PHE A 217 -23.43 0.41 8.00
CA PHE A 217 -22.85 0.77 6.71
C PHE A 217 -23.92 1.07 5.66
N ASN A 218 -24.98 0.25 5.55
CA ASN A 218 -26.05 0.52 4.60
C ASN A 218 -26.82 1.79 4.94
N SER A 219 -27.10 2.04 6.22
CA SER A 219 -27.70 3.29 6.70
C SER A 219 -26.83 4.51 6.39
N PHE A 220 -25.52 4.40 6.59
CA PHE A 220 -24.54 5.42 6.17
C PHE A 220 -24.63 5.66 4.65
N MET A 221 -24.60 4.60 3.84
CA MET A 221 -24.70 4.74 2.38
C MET A 221 -26.05 5.33 1.92
N ASP A 222 -27.14 5.08 2.64
CA ASP A 222 -28.45 5.68 2.36
C ASP A 222 -28.44 7.18 2.68
N THR A 223 -27.79 7.57 3.77
CA THR A 223 -27.62 8.95 4.22
C THR A 223 -26.76 9.76 3.22
N PHE A 224 -25.74 9.12 2.66
CA PHE A 224 -24.82 9.71 1.68
C PHE A 224 -25.25 9.54 0.22
N LYS A 225 -26.44 8.99 -0.04
CA LYS A 225 -26.96 8.76 -1.39
C LYS A 225 -26.92 10.03 -2.24
N ASP A 226 -27.34 11.16 -1.67
CA ASP A 226 -27.43 12.44 -2.38
C ASP A 226 -26.19 13.34 -2.19
N VAL A 227 -25.22 12.91 -1.38
CA VAL A 227 -23.94 13.61 -1.21
C VAL A 227 -23.03 13.25 -2.36
N LYS A 228 -22.75 14.18 -3.27
CA LYS A 228 -21.86 13.95 -4.42
C LYS A 228 -20.42 13.71 -3.93
N ILE A 229 -19.82 12.60 -4.38
CA ILE A 229 -18.45 12.19 -4.08
C ILE A 229 -17.61 12.17 -5.36
N ILE A 230 -18.20 11.74 -6.48
CA ILE A 230 -17.57 11.71 -7.79
C ILE A 230 -18.05 12.91 -8.62
N GLY A 231 -17.12 13.65 -9.20
CA GLY A 231 -17.38 14.77 -10.10
C GLY A 231 -18.11 14.36 -11.38
N ASP A 232 -18.63 15.34 -12.12
CA ASP A 232 -19.53 15.09 -13.26
C ASP A 232 -18.90 14.28 -14.42
N LYS A 233 -17.57 14.25 -14.51
CA LYS A 233 -16.86 13.44 -15.52
C LYS A 233 -16.91 11.94 -15.22
N GLY A 234 -17.22 11.55 -13.98
CA GLY A 234 -17.16 10.16 -13.53
C GLY A 234 -15.73 9.65 -13.39
N ILE A 235 -15.58 8.49 -12.74
CA ILE A 235 -14.36 7.70 -12.78
C ILE A 235 -14.26 7.05 -14.16
N VAL A 236 -13.11 7.19 -14.82
CA VAL A 236 -12.78 6.49 -16.06
C VAL A 236 -11.44 5.81 -15.85
N LEU A 237 -11.39 4.49 -16.02
CA LEU A 237 -10.17 3.68 -16.00
C LEU A 237 -10.07 2.90 -17.30
N GLU A 238 -8.87 2.83 -17.86
CA GLU A 238 -8.54 2.09 -19.05
C GLU A 238 -7.49 1.02 -18.71
N TYR A 239 -7.71 -0.20 -19.19
CA TYR A 239 -6.78 -1.33 -19.04
C TYR A 239 -6.47 -1.90 -20.42
N GLY A 240 -5.19 -1.92 -20.79
CA GLY A 240 -4.70 -2.53 -22.01
C GLY A 240 -4.07 -3.89 -21.75
N ILE A 241 -4.70 -4.95 -22.27
CA ILE A 241 -4.25 -6.33 -22.12
C ILE A 241 -3.47 -6.77 -23.36
N ASN A 242 -2.26 -7.29 -23.16
CA ASN A 242 -1.44 -7.80 -24.26
C ASN A 242 -1.83 -9.24 -24.66
N SER A 243 -1.19 -9.79 -25.69
CA SER A 243 -1.46 -11.14 -26.20
C SER A 243 -1.24 -12.27 -25.19
N ASP A 244 -0.39 -12.02 -24.19
CA ASP A 244 -0.04 -13.00 -23.16
C ASP A 244 -0.97 -12.91 -21.93
N GLY A 245 -1.95 -12.00 -21.96
CA GLY A 245 -2.92 -11.79 -20.89
C GLY A 245 -2.45 -10.85 -19.77
N TYR A 246 -1.31 -10.17 -19.93
CA TYR A 246 -0.84 -9.19 -18.95
C TYR A 246 -1.47 -7.82 -19.16
N ILE A 247 -1.75 -7.12 -18.07
CA ILE A 247 -2.01 -5.68 -18.09
C ILE A 247 -0.69 -4.97 -18.43
N ALA A 248 -0.62 -4.41 -19.63
CA ALA A 248 0.56 -3.71 -20.15
C ALA A 248 0.37 -2.19 -20.18
N HIS A 249 -0.86 -1.72 -20.01
CA HIS A 249 -1.21 -0.31 -19.99
C HIS A 249 -2.34 -0.09 -18.99
N GLU A 250 -2.23 0.98 -18.22
CA GLU A 250 -3.33 1.52 -17.43
C GLU A 250 -3.37 3.03 -17.60
N ALA A 251 -4.55 3.60 -17.62
CA ALA A 251 -4.74 5.04 -17.52
C ALA A 251 -6.03 5.32 -16.78
N GLY A 252 -6.11 6.45 -16.08
CA GLY A 252 -7.36 6.78 -15.40
C GLY A 252 -7.49 8.22 -15.00
N SER A 253 -8.74 8.60 -14.76
CA SER A 253 -9.15 9.89 -14.23
C SER A 253 -10.21 9.67 -13.15
N ILE A 254 -9.96 10.21 -11.97
CA ILE A 254 -10.85 10.13 -10.80
C ILE A 254 -11.10 11.57 -10.33
N PRO A 255 -12.25 12.16 -10.69
CA PRO A 255 -12.67 13.46 -10.18
C PRO A 255 -13.39 13.27 -8.84
N LEU A 256 -12.78 13.70 -7.74
CA LEU A 256 -13.41 13.70 -6.41
C LEU A 256 -14.00 15.07 -6.10
N GLU A 257 -15.18 15.07 -5.47
CA GLU A 257 -15.86 16.25 -4.98
C GLU A 257 -16.17 16.08 -3.49
N VAL A 258 -15.64 16.95 -2.65
CA VAL A 258 -15.90 16.99 -1.20
C VAL A 258 -16.68 18.25 -0.90
N ASN A 259 -18.00 18.11 -0.77
CA ASN A 259 -18.90 19.19 -0.40
C ASN A 259 -19.13 19.17 1.12
N ILE A 260 -18.38 20.00 1.86
CA ILE A 260 -18.38 20.02 3.32
C ILE A 260 -19.78 20.28 3.89
N LYS A 261 -20.55 21.16 3.23
CA LYS A 261 -21.92 21.48 3.64
C LYS A 261 -22.87 20.30 3.43
N ALA A 262 -22.75 19.60 2.31
CA ALA A 262 -23.58 18.42 2.04
C ALA A 262 -23.26 17.28 3.02
N ILE A 263 -21.98 17.08 3.34
CA ILE A 263 -21.52 16.10 4.33
C ILE A 263 -22.06 16.45 5.72
N GLY A 264 -21.89 17.69 6.20
CA GLY A 264 -22.41 18.11 7.51
C GLY A 264 -23.92 17.90 7.63
N LYS A 265 -24.68 18.25 6.59
CA LYS A 265 -26.13 18.00 6.56
C LYS A 265 -26.47 16.50 6.60
N ALA A 266 -25.75 15.68 5.84
CA ALA A 266 -25.92 14.22 5.86
C ALA A 266 -25.60 13.66 7.25
N MET A 267 -24.63 14.24 7.97
CA MET A 267 -24.29 13.88 9.35
C MET A 267 -25.27 14.44 10.40
N GLY A 268 -26.32 15.17 10.00
CA GLY A 268 -27.34 15.70 10.91
C GLY A 268 -27.08 17.11 11.44
N GLU A 269 -26.10 17.84 10.90
CA GLU A 269 -25.89 19.24 11.24
C GLU A 269 -26.94 20.13 10.55
N GLU A 270 -27.80 20.80 11.33
CA GLU A 270 -28.83 21.71 10.82
C GLU A 270 -28.21 22.90 10.07
N GLU A 271 -27.15 23.48 10.63
CA GLU A 271 -26.35 24.54 10.01
C GLU A 271 -24.84 24.24 10.11
N PRO A 272 -24.27 23.56 9.10
CA PRO A 272 -22.83 23.33 9.05
C PRO A 272 -22.05 24.65 9.06
N ALA A 273 -21.17 24.83 10.04
CA ALA A 273 -20.35 26.03 10.19
C ALA A 273 -19.37 26.20 9.01
N SER A 274 -18.86 25.09 8.49
CA SER A 274 -17.90 25.05 7.40
C SER A 274 -18.61 24.99 6.04
N LYS A 275 -18.21 25.87 5.11
CA LYS A 275 -18.77 25.96 3.76
C LYS A 275 -17.62 25.85 2.76
N GLY A 276 -17.77 24.98 1.77
CA GLY A 276 -16.78 24.80 0.73
C GLY A 276 -17.04 23.55 -0.10
N ILE A 277 -16.61 23.60 -1.37
CA ILE A 277 -16.55 22.44 -2.24
C ILE A 277 -15.09 22.31 -2.67
N LEU A 278 -14.44 21.25 -2.21
CA LEU A 278 -13.10 20.88 -2.64
C LEU A 278 -13.23 19.91 -3.82
N LYS A 279 -12.53 20.20 -4.93
CA LYS A 279 -12.46 19.32 -6.09
C LYS A 279 -11.03 18.84 -6.25
N LEU A 280 -10.84 17.53 -6.31
CA LEU A 280 -9.54 16.88 -6.46
C LEU A 280 -9.62 16.02 -7.72
N ASP A 281 -8.89 16.39 -8.76
CA ASP A 281 -8.79 15.59 -9.97
C ASP A 281 -7.49 14.78 -9.89
N MET A 282 -7.62 13.46 -9.86
CA MET A 282 -6.48 12.55 -9.95
C MET A 282 -6.44 11.94 -11.34
N SER A 283 -5.28 11.99 -11.99
CA SER A 283 -5.04 11.31 -13.27
C SER A 283 -3.75 10.52 -13.20
N PHE A 284 -3.73 9.34 -13.80
CA PHE A 284 -2.55 8.49 -13.86
C PHE A 284 -2.43 7.81 -15.22
N SER A 285 -1.21 7.44 -15.57
CA SER A 285 -0.94 6.52 -16.67
C SER A 285 0.26 5.66 -16.34
N THR A 286 0.09 4.36 -16.52
CA THR A 286 1.08 3.33 -16.26
C THR A 286 1.34 2.55 -17.55
N LYS A 287 2.61 2.19 -17.74
CA LYS A 287 3.06 1.33 -18.83
C LYS A 287 3.93 0.23 -18.25
N VAL A 288 3.62 -1.01 -18.60
CA VAL A 288 4.38 -2.19 -18.16
C VAL A 288 4.94 -2.88 -19.39
N TYR A 289 6.25 -3.03 -19.43
CA TYR A 289 6.98 -3.60 -20.55
C TYR A 289 8.09 -4.53 -20.05
N ASN A 290 8.73 -5.25 -20.97
CA ASN A 290 9.76 -6.26 -20.67
C ASN A 290 9.32 -7.35 -19.67
N ILE A 291 8.02 -7.65 -19.63
CA ILE A 291 7.45 -8.74 -18.81
C ILE A 291 8.10 -10.06 -19.24
N ASN A 292 8.63 -10.81 -18.28
CA ASN A 292 9.39 -12.06 -18.46
C ASN A 292 10.67 -11.93 -19.32
N ALA A 293 11.12 -10.71 -19.63
CA ALA A 293 12.38 -10.51 -20.35
C ALA A 293 13.57 -10.58 -19.37
N PRO A 294 14.74 -11.06 -19.82
CA PRO A 294 15.96 -11.00 -19.01
C PRO A 294 16.31 -9.53 -18.72
N MET A 295 16.64 -9.24 -17.47
CA MET A 295 17.02 -7.92 -17.00
C MET A 295 18.05 -8.06 -15.88
N GLN A 296 18.93 -7.07 -15.78
CA GLN A 296 19.85 -6.90 -14.67
C GLN A 296 19.54 -5.58 -13.97
N ILE A 297 19.67 -5.58 -12.65
CA ILE A 297 19.58 -4.39 -11.81
C ILE A 297 20.93 -4.25 -11.13
N ASP A 298 21.60 -3.14 -11.42
CA ASP A 298 22.86 -2.78 -10.78
C ASP A 298 22.57 -2.05 -9.48
N MET A 299 23.07 -2.61 -8.38
CA MET A 299 22.95 -2.00 -7.05
C MET A 299 24.03 -0.95 -6.86
N PRO A 300 23.74 0.17 -6.17
CA PRO A 300 24.76 1.16 -5.84
C PRO A 300 25.79 0.56 -4.87
N VAL A 301 27.04 1.01 -4.99
CA VAL A 301 28.11 0.66 -4.04
C VAL A 301 28.05 1.63 -2.87
N VAL A 302 27.69 1.11 -1.70
CA VAL A 302 27.57 1.88 -0.45
C VAL A 302 28.68 1.51 0.54
N ASN A 303 29.14 2.48 1.30
CA ASN A 303 30.14 2.33 2.36
C ASN A 303 30.06 3.49 3.37
N GLU A 304 30.86 3.42 4.43
CA GLU A 304 30.88 4.43 5.50
C GLU A 304 31.19 5.87 5.02
N SER A 305 31.75 6.10 3.83
CA SER A 305 32.00 7.45 3.32
C SER A 305 30.80 8.09 2.62
N ASN A 306 29.93 7.29 1.98
CA ASN A 306 28.84 7.79 1.16
C ASN A 306 27.43 7.41 1.66
N SER A 307 27.33 6.55 2.67
CA SER A 307 26.05 6.11 3.22
C SER A 307 25.94 6.30 4.73
N ILE A 308 24.69 6.33 5.20
CA ILE A 308 24.32 6.26 6.61
C ILE A 308 23.55 4.96 6.82
N ASP A 309 24.02 4.15 7.76
CA ASP A 309 23.26 3.00 8.26
C ASP A 309 22.21 3.50 9.24
N ILE A 310 20.93 3.18 9.01
CA ILE A 310 19.83 3.69 9.82
C ILE A 310 19.91 3.20 11.26
N THR A 311 20.50 2.03 11.51
CA THR A 311 20.74 1.56 12.89
C THR A 311 21.55 2.56 13.69
N ASP A 312 22.51 3.23 13.07
CA ASP A 312 23.39 4.18 13.75
C ASP A 312 22.61 5.44 14.16
N ILE A 313 21.63 5.87 13.34
CA ILE A 313 20.72 6.96 13.69
C ILE A 313 19.81 6.55 14.84
N MET A 314 19.22 5.35 14.78
CA MET A 314 18.35 4.83 15.84
C MET A 314 19.10 4.74 17.17
N ASN A 315 20.30 4.18 17.18
CA ASN A 315 21.13 4.05 18.38
C ASN A 315 21.56 5.40 18.96
N LYS A 316 21.94 6.37 18.12
CA LYS A 316 22.22 7.75 18.57
C LYS A 316 21.01 8.37 19.27
N SER A 317 19.81 8.23 18.68
CA SER A 317 18.58 8.78 19.24
C SER A 317 18.18 8.17 20.59
N MET A 318 18.36 6.86 20.76
CA MET A 318 18.10 6.15 22.02
C MET A 318 19.09 6.56 23.13
N ASN A 319 20.37 6.73 22.79
CA ASN A 319 21.39 7.15 23.75
C ASN A 319 21.20 8.61 24.21
N THR A 320 20.81 9.54 23.32
CA THR A 320 20.49 10.92 23.72
C THR A 320 19.30 11.03 24.68
N ASN A 321 18.29 10.15 24.57
CA ASN A 321 17.17 10.11 25.52
C ASN A 321 17.56 9.54 26.90
N THR A 322 18.65 8.77 26.96
CA THR A 322 19.15 8.18 28.21
C THR A 322 20.00 9.18 29.00
N GLU A 323 20.78 10.04 28.31
CA GLU A 323 21.57 11.11 28.95
C GLU A 323 20.70 12.27 29.48
N VAL A 324 19.58 12.60 28.81
CA VAL A 324 18.65 13.63 29.31
C VAL A 324 17.97 13.18 30.62
N ASN A 325 17.62 11.90 30.74
CA ASN A 325 17.03 11.35 31.97
C ASN A 325 18.05 11.26 33.13
N MET A 326 19.33 10.99 32.86
CA MET A 326 20.37 11.00 33.92
C MET A 326 20.70 12.42 34.44
N ASN A 327 20.46 13.47 33.64
CA ASN A 327 20.69 14.85 34.08
C ASN A 327 19.49 15.49 34.80
N THR A 328 18.29 14.93 34.70
CA THR A 328 17.12 15.37 35.49
C THR A 328 17.05 14.76 36.88
N ASP A 329 17.77 13.66 37.14
CA ASP A 329 17.85 13.01 38.47
C ASP A 329 18.99 13.54 39.36
N MET A 330 19.75 14.56 38.90
CA MET A 330 20.81 15.23 39.66
C MET A 330 20.57 16.73 39.88
N ASN A 331 19.31 17.15 40.07
CA ASN A 331 18.99 18.49 40.63
C ASN A 331 17.96 18.41 41.76
#